data_AF-A0A9E3K4Q9-F1
#
_entry.id   AF-A0A9E3K4Q9-F1
#
_cell.length_a   1.000
_cell.length_b   1.000
_cell.length_c   1.000
_cell.angle_alpha   90.00
_cell.angle_beta   90.00
_cell.angle_gamma   90.00
#
_symmetry.space_group_name_H-M   'P 1'
#
loop_
_entity.id
_entity.type
_entity.pdbx_description
1 polymer ?
#
loop_
_entity_poly.entity_id
_entity_poly.type
_entity_poly.pdbx_seq_one_letter_code
_entity_poly.pdbx_strand_id
1 'polypeptide(L)'
;QVSPGELKLPAEGLSGLGAPLNTLAPTGVMSLSWTALELLREGPALAVNGRTVLNMRDMGSRLAPVRPLGSYELAMDWRGQQAKLSLSTVKGALLLSGTGSLDRGRFQFSGQASAANGYEETLGNLLNLLGQRRMVDGKNIIALEFK
;
A
#
# COMPACT_ATOMS: atom_id res chain seq x y z
N GLN A 1 -9.83 20.56 -14.44
CA GLN A 1 -8.56 20.31 -13.73
C GLN A 1 -8.78 20.54 -12.24
N VAL A 2 -8.05 19.81 -11.40
CA VAL A 2 -8.07 19.94 -9.94
C VAL A 2 -6.71 20.44 -9.51
N SER A 3 -6.69 21.50 -8.69
CA SER A 3 -5.46 22.04 -8.13
C SER A 3 -4.81 21.05 -7.17
N PRO A 4 -3.48 21.16 -6.93
CA PRO A 4 -2.81 20.36 -5.91
C PRO A 4 -3.52 20.42 -4.56
N GLY A 5 -3.51 19.30 -3.84
CA GLY A 5 -4.21 19.18 -2.57
C GLY A 5 -3.80 17.95 -1.79
N GLU A 6 -4.32 17.87 -0.57
CA GLU A 6 -4.12 16.75 0.34
C GLU A 6 -5.43 16.44 1.07
N LEU A 7 -5.69 15.15 1.26
CA LEU A 7 -6.80 14.62 2.04
C LEU A 7 -6.26 13.69 3.12
N LYS A 8 -6.60 13.97 4.38
CA LYS A 8 -6.33 13.04 5.49
C LYS A 8 -7.39 11.94 5.50
N LEU A 9 -6.94 10.70 5.68
CA LEU A 9 -7.78 9.52 5.67
C LEU A 9 -7.62 8.76 7.00
N PRO A 10 -8.72 8.32 7.64
CA PRO A 10 -8.63 7.47 8.82
C PRO A 10 -8.10 6.09 8.44
N ALA A 11 -7.05 5.60 9.11
CA ALA A 11 -6.49 4.27 8.85
C ALA A 11 -7.49 3.16 9.20
N GLU A 12 -8.35 3.41 10.19
CA GLU A 12 -9.39 2.51 10.66
C GLU A 12 -10.39 2.16 9.54
N GLY A 13 -10.60 3.07 8.60
CA GLY A 13 -11.47 2.87 7.44
C GLY A 13 -11.03 1.71 6.54
N LEU A 14 -9.74 1.37 6.52
CA LEU A 14 -9.23 0.23 5.76
C LEU A 14 -9.80 -1.11 6.24
N SER A 15 -10.15 -1.23 7.52
CA SER A 15 -10.73 -2.45 8.08
C SER A 15 -12.12 -2.77 7.49
N GLY A 16 -12.79 -1.76 6.93
CA GLY A 16 -14.07 -1.88 6.23
C GLY A 16 -13.97 -2.45 4.81
N LEU A 17 -12.76 -2.59 4.25
CA LEU A 17 -12.54 -3.08 2.88
C LEU A 17 -12.52 -4.62 2.77
N GLY A 18 -12.80 -5.35 3.86
CA GLY A 18 -12.82 -6.81 3.90
C GLY A 18 -11.45 -7.44 4.18
N ALA A 19 -11.34 -8.75 3.99
CA ALA A 19 -10.08 -9.47 4.20
C ALA A 19 -9.07 -9.17 3.06
N PRO A 20 -7.75 -9.09 3.35
CA PRO A 20 -7.12 -9.30 4.66
C PRO A 20 -7.09 -8.05 5.55
N LEU A 21 -7.49 -6.87 5.05
CA LEU A 21 -7.39 -5.60 5.77
C LEU A 21 -8.17 -5.58 7.09
N ASN A 22 -9.33 -6.24 7.13
CA ASN A 22 -10.10 -6.42 8.34
C ASN A 22 -9.32 -7.18 9.43
N THR A 23 -8.66 -8.29 9.06
CA THR A 23 -7.84 -9.11 9.95
C THR A 23 -6.59 -8.37 10.42
N LEU A 24 -5.95 -7.64 9.50
CA LEU A 24 -4.77 -6.84 9.81
C LEU A 24 -5.09 -5.67 10.75
N ALA A 25 -6.33 -5.17 10.71
CA ALA A 25 -6.81 -4.04 11.51
C ALA A 25 -5.77 -2.90 11.57
N PRO A 26 -5.37 -2.35 10.41
CA PRO A 26 -4.29 -1.38 10.35
C PRO A 26 -4.64 -0.11 11.12
N THR A 27 -3.66 0.41 11.85
CA THR A 27 -3.73 1.70 12.54
C THR A 27 -2.68 2.64 11.97
N GLY A 28 -2.76 3.94 12.27
CA GLY A 28 -1.75 4.93 11.85
C GLY A 28 -2.40 6.16 11.27
N VAL A 29 -1.61 6.97 10.56
CA VAL A 29 -2.11 8.18 9.90
C VAL A 29 -1.89 8.08 8.40
N MET A 30 -2.95 8.27 7.62
CA MET A 30 -2.86 8.27 6.17
C MET A 30 -3.17 9.65 5.59
N SER A 31 -2.45 10.02 4.55
CA SER A 31 -2.82 11.17 3.73
C SER A 31 -2.59 10.91 2.25
N LEU A 32 -3.59 11.25 1.46
CA LEU A 32 -3.55 11.21 0.01
C LEU A 32 -3.28 12.62 -0.49
N SER A 33 -2.16 12.81 -1.20
CA SER A 33 -1.80 14.07 -1.83
C SER A 33 -1.82 13.93 -3.36
N TRP A 34 -1.99 15.05 -4.05
CA TRP A 34 -1.93 15.09 -5.51
C TRP A 34 -1.33 16.41 -5.99
N THR A 35 -0.65 16.34 -7.14
CA THR A 35 -0.28 17.54 -7.91
C THR A 35 -1.48 18.00 -8.75
N ALA A 36 -1.30 18.86 -9.75
CA ALA A 36 -2.39 19.20 -10.65
C ALA A 36 -2.92 17.93 -11.34
N LEU A 37 -4.23 17.66 -11.22
CA LEU A 37 -4.88 16.54 -11.88
C LEU A 37 -5.77 17.04 -13.01
N GLU A 38 -5.68 16.37 -14.16
CA GLU A 38 -6.62 16.57 -15.25
C GLU A 38 -7.69 15.50 -15.18
N LEU A 39 -8.93 15.93 -15.04
CA LEU A 39 -10.09 15.05 -15.00
C LEU A 39 -10.89 15.24 -16.29
N LEU A 40 -11.07 14.16 -17.03
CA LEU A 40 -11.92 14.12 -18.22
C LEU A 40 -13.00 13.06 -18.01
N ARG A 41 -14.26 13.44 -18.16
CA ARG A 41 -15.36 12.48 -18.13
C ARG A 41 -15.56 11.90 -19.53
N GLU A 42 -15.43 10.58 -19.65
CA GLU A 42 -15.61 9.82 -20.88
C GLU A 42 -16.88 8.95 -20.73
N GLY A 43 -18.05 9.56 -20.94
CA GLY A 43 -19.33 8.90 -20.68
C GLY A 43 -19.50 8.56 -19.19
N PRO A 44 -19.73 7.29 -18.82
CA PRO A 44 -19.81 6.88 -17.41
C PRO A 44 -18.44 6.80 -16.73
N ALA A 45 -17.35 6.80 -17.49
CA ALA A 45 -16.00 6.64 -16.95
C ALA A 45 -15.34 8.00 -16.63
N LEU A 46 -14.41 7.98 -15.68
CA LEU A 46 -13.56 9.12 -15.36
C LEU A 46 -12.12 8.78 -15.76
N ALA A 47 -11.59 9.55 -16.70
CA ALA A 47 -10.19 9.56 -17.06
C ALA A 47 -9.45 10.59 -16.19
N VAL A 48 -8.33 10.18 -15.60
CA VAL A 48 -7.47 10.98 -14.73
C VAL A 48 -6.06 11.00 -15.33
N ASN A 49 -5.46 12.19 -15.44
CA ASN A 49 -4.03 12.33 -15.74
C ASN A 49 -3.36 13.12 -14.62
N GLY A 50 -2.21 12.62 -14.17
CA GLY A 50 -1.43 13.25 -13.10
C GLY A 50 -0.90 12.24 -12.10
N ARG A 51 -0.37 12.73 -10.97
CA ARG A 51 0.22 11.88 -9.92
C ARG A 51 -0.46 12.11 -8.59
N THR A 52 -0.77 11.01 -7.92
CA THR A 52 -1.24 11.00 -6.54
C THR A 52 -0.29 10.17 -5.68
N VAL A 53 -0.13 10.53 -4.42
CA VAL A 53 0.72 9.81 -3.47
C VAL A 53 -0.05 9.59 -2.18
N LEU A 54 -0.20 8.32 -1.77
CA LEU A 54 -0.73 7.92 -0.48
C LEU A 54 0.44 7.69 0.48
N ASN A 55 0.56 8.59 1.46
CA ASN A 55 1.48 8.45 2.58
C ASN A 55 0.79 7.72 3.73
N MET A 56 1.44 6.70 4.26
CA MET A 56 0.96 5.90 5.39
C MET A 56 2.02 5.98 6.49
N ARG A 57 1.76 6.75 7.54
CA ARG A 57 2.72 7.07 8.60
C ARG A 57 2.43 6.30 9.87
N ASP A 58 3.51 5.82 10.48
CA ASP A 58 3.53 5.12 11.77
C ASP A 58 2.46 4.01 11.85
N MET A 59 2.36 3.26 10.76
CA MET A 59 1.37 2.20 10.61
C MET A 59 1.63 1.06 11.58
N GLY A 60 0.55 0.48 12.11
CA GLY A 60 0.59 -0.66 13.02
C GLY A 60 -0.45 -1.72 12.66
N SER A 61 -0.37 -2.87 13.32
CA SER A 61 -1.37 -3.94 13.24
C SER A 61 -1.53 -4.57 14.62
N ARG A 62 -2.72 -5.09 14.93
CA ARG A 62 -2.95 -5.88 16.15
C ARG A 62 -2.23 -7.23 16.14
N LEU A 63 -1.81 -7.70 14.97
CA LEU A 63 -1.17 -9.00 14.77
C LEU A 63 0.34 -8.98 15.01
N ALA A 64 0.91 -7.82 15.34
CA ALA A 64 2.32 -7.67 15.67
C ALA A 64 2.50 -6.83 16.94
N PRO A 65 3.41 -7.21 17.83
CA PRO A 65 3.69 -6.45 19.05
C PRO A 65 4.51 -5.18 18.76
N VAL A 66 5.20 -5.10 17.62
CA VAL A 66 6.03 -3.95 17.22
C VAL A 66 5.15 -2.80 16.77
N ARG A 67 5.37 -1.61 17.34
CA ARG A 67 4.64 -0.39 17.01
C ARG A 67 5.59 0.82 16.95
N PRO A 68 5.66 1.54 15.82
CA PRO A 68 5.00 1.25 14.54
C PRO A 68 5.66 0.07 13.80
N LEU A 69 4.88 -0.62 12.95
CA LEU A 69 5.43 -1.56 11.97
C LEU A 69 6.28 -0.83 10.93
N GLY A 70 5.83 0.33 10.47
CA GLY A 70 6.56 1.13 9.51
C GLY A 70 5.78 2.31 8.96
N SER A 71 6.43 3.07 8.09
CA SER A 71 5.83 4.10 7.25
C SER A 71 6.11 3.77 5.79
N TYR A 72 5.13 4.02 4.94
CA TYR A 72 5.14 3.60 3.55
C TYR A 72 4.63 4.70 2.63
N GLU A 73 5.07 4.66 1.38
CA GLU A 73 4.57 5.52 0.32
C GLU A 73 4.03 4.64 -0.82
N LEU A 74 2.80 4.91 -1.25
CA LEU A 74 2.21 4.36 -2.47
C LEU A 74 2.02 5.50 -3.48
N ALA A 75 2.87 5.52 -4.50
CA ALA A 75 2.77 6.43 -5.63
C ALA A 75 1.87 5.84 -6.72
N MET A 76 1.03 6.67 -7.33
CA MET A 76 0.13 6.29 -8.42
C MET A 76 0.23 7.33 -9.55
N ASP A 77 0.69 6.86 -10.71
CA ASP A 77 0.83 7.67 -11.92
C ASP A 77 -0.33 7.36 -12.88
N TRP A 78 -1.27 8.30 -12.97
CA TRP A 78 -2.52 8.17 -13.73
C TRP A 78 -2.34 8.60 -15.18
N ARG A 79 -2.89 7.79 -16.08
CA ARG A 79 -3.00 8.05 -17.53
C ARG A 79 -4.36 7.55 -18.03
N GLY A 80 -5.31 8.46 -18.19
CA GLY A 80 -6.69 8.13 -18.53
C GLY A 80 -7.36 7.27 -17.45
N GLN A 81 -7.90 6.12 -17.83
CA GLN A 81 -8.56 5.18 -16.90
C GLN A 81 -7.59 4.15 -16.30
N GLN A 82 -6.28 4.42 -16.41
CA GLN A 82 -5.22 3.55 -15.95
C GLN A 82 -4.31 4.26 -14.96
N ALA A 83 -3.74 3.51 -14.01
CA ALA A 83 -2.68 3.99 -13.14
C ALA A 83 -1.57 2.95 -13.01
N LYS A 84 -0.32 3.38 -13.00
CA LYS A 84 0.80 2.56 -12.52
C LYS A 84 1.04 2.84 -11.05
N LEU A 85 1.31 1.79 -10.29
CA LEU A 85 1.44 1.84 -8.83
C LEU A 85 2.85 1.45 -8.41
N SER A 86 3.40 2.13 -7.40
CA SER A 86 4.66 1.76 -6.76
C SER A 86 4.57 1.93 -5.26
N LEU A 87 4.81 0.85 -4.52
CA LEU A 87 4.84 0.82 -3.06
C LEU A 87 6.28 0.72 -2.57
N SER A 88 6.63 1.49 -1.54
CA SER A 88 7.93 1.41 -0.88
C SER A 88 7.83 1.67 0.63
N THR A 89 8.73 1.05 1.39
CA THR A 89 8.98 1.41 2.79
C THR A 89 9.83 2.65 2.90
N VAL A 90 9.34 3.62 3.67
CA VAL A 90 10.10 4.79 4.10
C VAL A 90 10.96 4.45 5.31
N LYS A 91 10.38 3.78 6.31
CA LYS A 91 11.07 3.32 7.53
C LYS A 91 10.24 2.23 8.21
N GLY A 92 10.85 1.37 9.03
CA GLY A 92 10.12 0.44 9.89
C GLY A 92 10.74 -0.94 10.00
N ALA A 93 10.12 -1.76 10.86
CA ALA A 93 10.45 -3.16 11.06
C ALA A 93 9.88 -4.05 9.94
N LEU A 94 8.72 -3.70 9.37
CA LEU A 94 8.14 -4.38 8.21
C LEU A 94 8.58 -3.66 6.93
N LEU A 95 9.30 -4.36 6.08
CA LEU A 95 9.75 -3.89 4.78
C LEU A 95 8.77 -4.35 3.70
N LEU A 96 8.19 -3.39 2.98
CA LEU A 96 7.23 -3.58 1.90
C LEU A 96 7.77 -2.92 0.63
N SER A 97 7.67 -3.62 -0.49
CA SER A 97 7.94 -3.03 -1.79
C SER A 97 7.11 -3.73 -2.86
N GLY A 98 6.70 -3.02 -3.90
CA GLY A 98 5.98 -3.65 -5.00
C GLY A 98 5.57 -2.68 -6.07
N THR A 99 4.99 -3.24 -7.13
CA THR A 99 4.45 -2.48 -8.26
C THR A 99 3.11 -3.07 -8.69
N GLY A 100 2.31 -2.26 -9.37
CA GLY A 100 1.02 -2.72 -9.84
C GLY A 100 0.41 -1.82 -10.88
N SER A 101 -0.83 -2.12 -11.23
CA SER A 101 -1.65 -1.32 -12.10
C SER A 101 -3.11 -1.32 -11.67
N LEU A 102 -3.77 -0.21 -11.97
CA LEU A 102 -5.22 -0.14 -12.02
C LEU A 102 -5.60 0.07 -13.48
N ASP A 103 -6.46 -0.76 -14.05
CA ASP A 103 -6.98 -0.61 -15.41
C ASP A 103 -8.50 -0.71 -15.40
N ARG A 104 -9.18 0.41 -15.58
CA ARG A 104 -10.66 0.50 -15.60
C ARG A 104 -11.30 -0.19 -14.39
N GLY A 105 -10.75 0.07 -13.20
CA GLY A 105 -11.21 -0.50 -11.93
C GLY A 105 -10.67 -1.88 -11.59
N ARG A 106 -9.97 -2.57 -12.51
CA ARG A 106 -9.29 -3.84 -12.20
C ARG A 106 -7.91 -3.58 -11.62
N PHE A 107 -7.67 -4.06 -10.41
CA PHE A 107 -6.43 -3.86 -9.67
C PHE A 107 -5.54 -5.09 -9.80
N GLN A 108 -4.27 -4.90 -10.14
CA GLN A 108 -3.26 -5.95 -10.14
C GLN A 108 -2.03 -5.44 -9.42
N PHE A 109 -1.48 -6.23 -8.50
CA PHE A 109 -0.32 -5.83 -7.73
C PHE A 109 0.57 -7.02 -7.42
N SER A 110 1.87 -6.84 -7.61
CA SER A 110 2.92 -7.78 -7.23
C SER A 110 3.95 -7.07 -6.36
N GLY A 111 4.24 -7.66 -5.22
CA GLY A 111 5.18 -7.10 -4.27
C GLY A 111 5.73 -8.13 -3.32
N GLN A 112 6.43 -7.62 -2.32
CA GLN A 112 7.09 -8.42 -1.32
C GLN A 112 6.99 -7.77 0.06
N ALA A 113 6.90 -8.61 1.08
CA ALA A 113 7.04 -8.24 2.48
C ALA A 113 8.18 -9.03 3.13
N SER A 114 8.96 -8.37 3.98
CA SER A 114 10.01 -9.01 4.79
C SER A 114 10.20 -8.24 6.09
N ALA A 115 10.88 -8.85 7.06
CA ALA A 115 11.31 -8.15 8.26
C ALA A 115 12.64 -7.45 8.02
N ALA A 116 12.83 -6.28 8.64
CA ALA A 116 14.14 -5.69 8.82
C ALA A 116 14.97 -6.54 9.79
N ASN A 117 16.30 -6.40 9.70
CA ASN A 117 17.24 -7.16 10.55
C ASN A 117 16.89 -6.99 12.03
N GLY A 118 16.76 -8.11 12.76
CA GLY A 118 16.44 -8.14 14.19
C GLY A 118 14.94 -8.23 14.50
N TYR A 119 14.06 -8.26 13.49
CA TYR A 119 12.61 -8.34 13.65
C TYR A 119 12.01 -9.63 13.04
N GLU A 120 12.83 -10.54 12.52
CA GLU A 120 12.40 -11.75 11.82
C GLU A 120 11.50 -12.64 12.67
N GLU A 121 11.89 -12.87 13.93
CA GLU A 121 11.11 -13.64 14.89
C GLU A 121 9.83 -12.89 15.27
N THR A 122 9.96 -11.61 15.60
CA THR A 122 8.84 -10.78 16.07
C THR A 122 7.75 -10.60 15.02
N LEU A 123 8.11 -10.54 13.75
CA LEU A 123 7.18 -10.39 12.63
C LEU A 123 6.80 -11.70 11.95
N GLY A 124 7.32 -12.84 12.41
CA GLY A 124 7.11 -14.13 11.76
C GLY A 124 5.63 -14.50 11.59
N ASN A 125 4.81 -14.26 12.61
CA ASN A 125 3.36 -14.51 12.57
C ASN A 125 2.64 -13.59 11.59
N LEU A 126 2.97 -12.29 11.59
CA LEU A 126 2.38 -11.33 10.66
C LEU A 126 2.73 -11.71 9.21
N LEU A 127 4.01 -11.97 8.94
CA LEU A 127 4.49 -12.34 7.61
C LEU A 127 3.81 -13.62 7.08
N ASN A 128 3.53 -14.60 7.94
CA ASN A 128 2.78 -15.80 7.56
C ASN A 128 1.37 -15.54 7.08
N LEU A 129 0.72 -14.51 7.60
CA LEU A 129 -0.64 -14.15 7.23
C LEU A 129 -0.70 -13.32 5.95
N LEU A 130 0.42 -12.69 5.55
CA LEU A 130 0.47 -11.84 4.35
C LEU A 130 0.61 -12.63 3.05
N GLY A 131 1.11 -13.87 3.09
CA GLY A 131 1.25 -14.67 1.87
C GLY A 131 2.23 -15.82 2.01
N GLN A 132 2.63 -16.37 0.86
CA GLN A 132 3.54 -17.51 0.80
C GLN A 132 5.00 -17.08 0.96
N ARG A 133 5.72 -17.81 1.81
CA ARG A 133 7.16 -17.66 2.02
C ARG A 133 7.96 -18.12 0.79
N ARG A 134 8.98 -17.36 0.45
CA ARG A 134 10.02 -17.67 -0.53
C ARG A 134 11.37 -17.30 0.07
N MET A 135 12.39 -18.09 -0.27
CA MET A 135 13.78 -17.78 0.06
C MET A 135 14.42 -17.06 -1.12
N VAL A 136 14.89 -15.84 -0.89
CA VAL A 136 15.64 -15.05 -1.89
C VAL A 136 16.88 -14.51 -1.17
N ASP A 137 18.06 -14.81 -1.71
CA ASP A 137 19.36 -14.40 -1.13
C ASP A 137 19.50 -14.70 0.37
N GLY A 138 18.97 -15.86 0.80
CA GLY A 138 19.02 -16.29 2.21
C GLY A 138 18.03 -15.58 3.13
N LYS A 139 17.16 -14.70 2.62
CA LYS A 139 16.14 -14.00 3.40
C LYS A 139 14.75 -14.60 3.17
N ASN A 140 13.97 -14.66 4.25
CA ASN A 140 12.54 -14.99 4.19
C ASN A 140 11.77 -13.79 3.62
N ILE A 141 11.25 -13.96 2.41
CA ILE A 141 10.40 -12.98 1.73
C ILE A 141 9.00 -13.55 1.57
N ILE A 142 7.98 -12.74 1.78
CA ILE A 142 6.59 -13.07 1.50
C ILE A 142 6.18 -12.42 0.19
N ALA A 143 5.76 -13.22 -0.79
CA ALA A 143 5.20 -12.67 -2.02
C ALA A 143 3.79 -12.14 -1.77
N LEU A 144 3.53 -10.92 -2.22
CA LEU A 144 2.23 -10.26 -2.16
C LEU A 144 1.66 -10.21 -3.58
N GLU A 145 0.57 -10.93 -3.84
CA GLU A 145 -0.06 -11.00 -5.16
C GLU A 145 -1.56 -10.74 -5.03
N PHE A 146 -2.06 -9.70 -5.69
CA PHE A 146 -3.46 -9.32 -5.67
C PHE A 146 -3.97 -9.09 -7.10
N LYS A 147 -5.18 -9.55 -7.40
CA LYS A 147 -5.84 -9.48 -8.72
C LYS A 147 -7.30 -9.08 -8.57
#